data_AF-G4Z5U0-F1
#
_entry.id   AF-G4Z5U0-F1
#
_cell.length_a   1.000
_cell.length_b   1.000
_cell.length_c   1.000
_cell.angle_alpha   90.00
_cell.angle_beta   90.00
_cell.angle_gamma   90.00
#
_symmetry.space_group_name_H-M   'P 1'
#
loop_
_entity.id
_entity.type
_entity.pdbx_description
1 polymer ?
#
loop_
_entity_poly.entity_id
_entity_poly.type
_entity_poly.pdbx_seq_one_letter_code
_entity_poly.pdbx_strand_id
1 'polypeptide(L)'
;QQFQSPFDSAPYTLQPGSSIRNFNVRIGSTQVFDISHDYDFHHFTNEIAKISAINGDLTPELVNGLLDYQTWSLTNRMLIADVSRLTERDVPQAIQIQGTNAGCQGVNTLVLVISEQELSFDRLTGEIIDYTTA
;
A
#
# COMPACT_ATOMS: atom_id res chain seq x y z
N GLN A 1 12.83 12.32 -7.58
CA GLN A 1 13.40 12.05 -6.23
C GLN A 1 12.47 12.46 -5.08
N GLN A 2 11.51 13.37 -5.29
CA GLN A 2 10.53 13.79 -4.25
C GLN A 2 9.52 12.70 -3.81
N PHE A 3 9.39 11.61 -4.56
CA PHE A 3 8.42 10.54 -4.28
C PHE A 3 8.93 9.44 -3.34
N GLN A 4 10.14 9.57 -2.79
CA GLN A 4 10.77 8.51 -1.99
C GLN A 4 10.40 8.54 -0.50
N SER A 5 9.74 9.60 -0.01
CA SER A 5 9.30 9.70 1.38
C SER A 5 7.81 10.03 1.47
N PRO A 6 7.01 9.22 2.19
CA PRO A 6 5.61 9.55 2.48
C PRO A 6 5.45 10.75 3.43
N PHE A 7 6.56 11.27 3.98
CA PHE A 7 6.62 12.45 4.84
C PHE A 7 7.06 13.73 4.10
N ASP A 8 7.42 13.63 2.82
CA ASP A 8 7.58 14.83 2.00
C ASP A 8 6.20 15.44 1.71
N SER A 9 6.18 16.68 1.25
CA SER A 9 5.01 17.50 0.93
C SER A 9 4.12 16.88 -0.16
N ALA A 10 3.91 17.55 -1.30
CA ALA A 10 3.19 16.94 -2.40
C ALA A 10 4.03 15.77 -2.96
N PRO A 11 3.45 14.57 -3.19
CA PRO A 11 2.01 14.26 -3.30
C PRO A 11 1.42 13.45 -2.12
N TYR A 12 2.16 13.26 -1.03
CA TYR A 12 1.72 12.37 0.08
C TYR A 12 0.86 13.07 1.12
N THR A 13 0.85 14.40 1.12
CA THR A 13 -0.02 15.21 1.98
C THR A 13 -1.33 15.58 1.28
N LEU A 14 -2.46 15.43 1.97
CA LEU A 14 -3.77 15.93 1.54
C LEU A 14 -4.21 17.14 2.35
N GLN A 15 -5.10 17.94 1.76
CA GLN A 15 -5.83 18.97 2.49
C GLN A 15 -6.70 18.32 3.59
N PRO A 16 -6.74 18.88 4.81
CA PRO A 16 -7.53 18.33 5.91
C PRO A 16 -9.00 18.09 5.52
N GLY A 17 -9.53 16.94 5.92
CA GLY A 17 -10.91 16.54 5.62
C GLY A 17 -11.12 15.89 4.24
N SER A 18 -10.09 15.81 3.39
CA SER A 18 -10.17 14.98 2.19
C SER A 18 -10.18 13.50 2.53
N SER A 19 -11.05 12.75 1.86
CA SER A 19 -11.15 11.32 2.05
C SER A 19 -11.71 10.64 0.81
N ILE A 20 -11.24 9.43 0.56
CA ILE A 20 -11.87 8.50 -0.37
C ILE A 20 -12.70 7.53 0.46
N ARG A 21 -14.00 7.46 0.17
CA ARG A 21 -14.96 6.55 0.81
C ARG A 21 -15.25 5.36 -0.07
N ASN A 22 -15.76 4.28 0.52
CA ASN A 22 -16.07 3.03 -0.19
C ASN A 22 -14.86 2.52 -0.99
N PHE A 23 -13.67 2.54 -0.38
CA PHE A 23 -12.43 2.14 -1.04
C PHE A 23 -12.44 0.64 -1.29
N ASN A 24 -12.10 0.23 -2.51
CA ASN A 24 -11.84 -1.17 -2.85
C ASN A 24 -10.85 -1.28 -4.01
N VAL A 25 -10.10 -2.38 -4.02
CA VAL A 25 -9.15 -2.73 -5.07
C VAL A 25 -9.52 -4.12 -5.62
N ARG A 26 -9.46 -4.27 -6.94
CA ARG A 26 -9.74 -5.53 -7.63
C ARG A 26 -8.58 -5.90 -8.53
N ILE A 27 -8.18 -7.18 -8.48
CA ILE A 27 -7.19 -7.79 -9.37
C ILE A 27 -7.93 -8.76 -10.28
N GLY A 28 -8.00 -8.44 -11.57
CA GLY A 28 -8.79 -9.21 -12.54
C GLY A 28 -10.26 -9.29 -12.13
N SER A 29 -10.70 -10.50 -11.74
CA SER A 29 -12.08 -10.74 -11.30
C SER A 29 -12.28 -10.71 -9.79
N THR A 30 -11.21 -10.69 -9.00
CA THR A 30 -11.26 -10.89 -7.54
C THR A 30 -11.02 -9.59 -6.79
N GLN A 31 -11.83 -9.33 -5.77
CA GLN A 31 -11.73 -8.15 -4.91
C GLN A 31 -10.81 -8.39 -3.71
N VAL A 32 -10.04 -7.37 -3.31
CA VAL A 32 -9.17 -7.41 -2.13
C VAL A 32 -9.99 -7.42 -0.84
N PHE A 33 -11.01 -6.55 -0.78
CA PHE A 33 -11.89 -6.46 0.38
C PHE A 33 -13.27 -7.02 0.01
N ASP A 34 -13.81 -7.93 0.82
CA ASP A 34 -15.13 -8.55 0.63
C ASP A 34 -16.27 -7.52 0.57
N ILE A 35 -16.11 -6.41 1.31
CA ILE A 35 -17.06 -5.30 1.31
C ILE A 35 -16.26 -4.00 1.22
N SER A 36 -16.67 -3.12 0.31
CA SER A 36 -16.15 -1.75 0.26
C SER A 36 -16.48 -1.04 1.56
N HIS A 37 -15.47 -0.56 2.26
CA HIS A 37 -15.64 0.05 3.57
C HIS A 37 -14.98 1.44 3.60
N ASP A 38 -15.38 2.21 4.61
CA ASP A 38 -14.70 3.46 4.92
C ASP A 38 -13.38 3.12 5.60
N TYR A 39 -12.30 3.25 4.82
CA TYR A 39 -10.96 2.94 5.25
C TYR A 39 -10.53 3.89 6.38
N ASP A 40 -10.26 3.32 7.55
CA ASP A 40 -9.85 4.04 8.75
C ASP A 40 -8.40 3.71 9.14
N PHE A 41 -7.93 4.33 10.22
CA PHE A 41 -6.56 4.14 10.69
C PHE A 41 -6.29 2.71 11.21
N HIS A 42 -7.31 2.01 11.70
CA HIS A 42 -7.15 0.63 12.14
C HIS A 42 -6.95 -0.29 10.94
N HIS A 43 -7.72 -0.12 9.86
CA HIS A 43 -7.51 -0.83 8.60
C HIS A 43 -6.14 -0.50 8.01
N PHE A 44 -5.73 0.77 8.02
CA PHE A 44 -4.36 1.16 7.63
C PHE A 44 -3.29 0.39 8.41
N THR A 45 -3.41 0.35 9.73
CA THR A 45 -2.45 -0.34 10.61
C THR A 45 -2.43 -1.84 10.31
N ASN A 46 -3.60 -2.46 10.15
CA ASN A 46 -3.71 -3.88 9.84
C ASN A 46 -3.10 -4.24 8.47
N GLU A 47 -3.25 -3.39 7.44
CA GLU A 47 -2.63 -3.62 6.14
C GLU A 47 -1.12 -3.39 6.17
N ILE A 48 -0.63 -2.32 6.83
CA ILE A 48 0.80 -2.07 7.00
C ILE A 48 1.49 -3.20 7.77
N ALA A 49 0.83 -3.72 8.81
CA ALA A 49 1.34 -4.84 9.60
C ALA A 49 1.56 -6.10 8.77
N LYS A 50 0.87 -6.28 7.63
CA LYS A 50 1.10 -7.41 6.73
C LYS A 50 2.32 -7.22 5.82
N ILE A 51 2.61 -5.97 5.42
CA ILE A 51 3.59 -5.64 4.37
C ILE A 51 5.00 -5.41 4.92
N SER A 52 5.14 -4.90 6.15
CA SER A 52 6.43 -4.43 6.69
C SER A 52 6.77 -4.97 8.08
N ALA A 53 6.02 -5.95 8.58
CA ALA A 53 6.31 -6.49 9.89
C ALA A 53 7.26 -7.68 9.79
N ILE A 54 8.48 -7.48 10.31
CA ILE A 54 9.40 -8.58 10.63
C ILE A 54 8.71 -9.63 11.54
N ASN A 55 7.65 -9.25 12.28
CA ASN A 55 6.93 -10.10 13.23
C ASN A 55 5.37 -9.98 13.20
N GLY A 56 4.75 -9.49 12.12
CA GLY A 56 3.28 -9.40 12.02
C GLY A 56 2.58 -8.62 13.14
N ASP A 57 3.22 -7.60 13.72
CA ASP A 57 2.73 -6.84 14.89
C ASP A 57 2.41 -7.71 16.14
N LEU A 58 3.03 -8.89 16.25
CA LEU A 58 2.91 -9.77 17.43
C LEU A 58 3.63 -9.21 18.68
N THR A 59 4.39 -8.13 18.53
CA THR A 59 5.10 -7.48 19.65
C THR A 59 5.02 -5.96 19.49
N PRO A 60 4.32 -5.25 20.39
CA PRO A 60 4.08 -3.81 20.28
C PRO A 60 5.34 -2.93 20.47
N GLU A 61 6.49 -3.54 20.71
CA GLU A 61 7.75 -2.86 21.02
C GLU A 61 8.55 -2.45 19.76
N LEU A 62 8.18 -2.98 18.59
CA LEU A 62 8.90 -2.80 17.32
C LEU A 62 8.02 -2.15 16.23
N VAL A 63 7.14 -1.23 16.62
CA VAL A 63 6.43 -0.38 15.66
C VAL A 63 7.26 0.87 15.39
N ASN A 64 7.53 1.13 14.12
CA ASN A 64 8.16 2.38 13.70
C ASN A 64 7.08 3.47 13.82
N GLY A 65 7.00 4.13 14.98
CA GLY A 65 5.97 5.12 15.36
C GLY A 65 6.00 6.43 14.57
N LEU A 66 6.35 6.35 13.28
CA LEU A 66 6.54 7.50 12.39
C LEU A 66 5.23 8.14 11.94
N LEU A 67 4.10 7.41 11.96
CA LEU A 67 2.81 7.91 11.47
C LEU A 67 1.71 7.60 12.49
N ASP A 68 1.37 8.60 13.30
CA ASP A 68 0.34 8.51 14.32
C ASP A 68 -1.07 8.77 13.74
N TYR A 69 -2.10 8.45 14.53
CA TYR A 69 -3.50 8.62 14.13
C TYR A 69 -3.80 10.04 13.66
N GLN A 70 -3.28 11.05 14.36
CA GLN A 70 -3.55 12.45 14.06
C GLN A 70 -2.93 12.86 12.73
N THR A 71 -1.66 12.52 12.50
CA THR A 71 -0.97 12.83 11.24
C THR A 71 -1.59 12.08 10.06
N TRP A 72 -1.93 10.80 10.25
CA TRP A 72 -2.64 10.02 9.23
C TRP A 72 -3.99 10.64 8.90
N SER A 73 -4.82 10.93 9.91
CA SER A 73 -6.19 11.37 9.71
C SER A 73 -6.29 12.77 9.09
N LEU A 74 -5.33 13.65 9.38
CA LEU A 74 -5.39 15.05 8.96
C LEU A 74 -4.56 15.32 7.71
N THR A 75 -3.45 14.62 7.52
CA THR A 75 -2.41 15.02 6.56
C THR A 75 -2.01 13.89 5.62
N ASN A 76 -1.86 12.65 6.10
CA ASN A 76 -1.24 11.54 5.35
C ASN A 76 -2.11 10.28 5.33
N ARG A 77 -3.38 10.45 4.96
CA ARG A 77 -4.44 9.43 4.82
C ARG A 77 -4.19 8.50 3.63
N MET A 78 -3.08 7.79 3.66
CA MET A 78 -2.71 6.78 2.68
C MET A 78 -3.66 5.59 2.75
N LEU A 79 -4.05 5.08 1.59
CA LEU A 79 -4.88 3.89 1.44
C LEU A 79 -4.00 2.77 0.91
N ILE A 80 -4.06 1.61 1.57
CA ILE A 80 -3.18 0.48 1.29
C ILE A 80 -4.06 -0.75 1.11
N ALA A 81 -3.62 -1.63 0.21
CA ALA A 81 -4.30 -2.88 -0.06
C ALA A 81 -3.23 -3.93 -0.35
N ASP A 82 -3.13 -4.95 0.51
CA ASP A 82 -2.31 -6.12 0.21
C ASP A 82 -2.99 -6.97 -0.88
N VAL A 83 -2.31 -7.08 -2.03
CA VAL A 83 -2.78 -7.83 -3.21
C VAL A 83 -2.00 -9.13 -3.43
N SER A 84 -1.04 -9.45 -2.56
CA SER A 84 -0.10 -10.57 -2.73
C SER A 84 -0.78 -11.93 -2.92
N ARG A 85 -1.97 -12.12 -2.31
CA ARG A 85 -2.74 -13.36 -2.37
C ARG A 85 -3.67 -13.47 -3.58
N LEU A 86 -3.80 -12.40 -4.36
CA LEU A 86 -4.71 -12.31 -5.51
C LEU A 86 -4.00 -12.28 -6.85
N THR A 87 -2.68 -12.06 -6.83
CA THR A 87 -1.86 -12.01 -8.02
C THR A 87 -1.36 -13.39 -8.40
N GLU A 88 -1.47 -13.72 -9.68
CA GLU A 88 -0.80 -14.89 -10.25
C GLU A 88 0.54 -14.46 -10.86
N ARG A 89 1.60 -15.16 -10.47
CA ARG A 89 2.95 -14.89 -10.96
C ARG A 89 3.02 -15.07 -12.47
N ASP A 90 3.73 -14.17 -13.15
CA ASP A 90 3.96 -14.19 -14.60
C ASP A 90 2.68 -14.02 -15.46
N VAL A 91 1.54 -13.68 -14.85
CA VAL A 91 0.26 -13.42 -15.55
C VAL A 91 -0.10 -11.94 -15.44
N PRO A 92 -0.16 -11.20 -16.57
CA PRO A 92 -0.63 -9.81 -16.54
C PRO A 92 -2.08 -9.73 -16.09
N GLN A 93 -2.33 -9.07 -14.97
CA GLN A 93 -3.67 -8.86 -14.42
C GLN A 93 -3.97 -7.36 -14.30
N ALA A 94 -5.21 -6.99 -14.58
CA ALA A 94 -5.66 -5.60 -14.46
C ALA A 94 -5.90 -5.23 -12.99
N ILE A 95 -5.33 -4.12 -12.54
CA ILE A 95 -5.57 -3.52 -11.23
C ILE A 95 -6.64 -2.45 -11.38
N GLN A 96 -7.78 -2.61 -10.71
CA GLN A 96 -8.86 -1.64 -10.69
C GLN A 96 -9.01 -1.07 -9.29
N ILE A 97 -8.92 0.25 -9.16
CA ILE A 97 -9.10 0.97 -7.91
C ILE A 97 -10.44 1.69 -7.96
N GLN A 98 -11.26 1.51 -6.93
CA GLN A 98 -12.59 2.10 -6.82
C GLN A 98 -12.73 2.86 -5.51
N GLY A 99 -13.47 3.97 -5.56
CA GLY A 99 -13.76 4.79 -4.40
C GLY A 99 -14.51 6.05 -4.79
N THR A 100 -15.11 6.71 -3.80
CA THR A 100 -15.83 7.96 -3.95
C THR A 100 -15.04 9.09 -3.29
N ASN A 101 -14.69 10.12 -4.05
CA ASN A 101 -14.10 11.33 -3.50
C ASN A 101 -15.14 12.06 -2.63
N ALA A 102 -14.91 12.11 -1.33
CA ALA A 102 -15.78 12.82 -0.38
C ALA A 102 -15.30 14.25 -0.09
N GLY A 103 -14.23 14.71 -0.75
CA GLY A 103 -13.77 16.10 -0.69
C GLY A 103 -14.64 17.02 -1.55
N CYS A 104 -14.65 18.31 -1.20
CA CYS A 104 -15.38 19.34 -1.95
C CYS A 104 -14.67 19.79 -3.24
N GLN A 105 -13.50 19.22 -3.56
CA GLN A 105 -12.67 19.57 -4.70
C GLN A 105 -12.22 18.29 -5.44
N GLY A 106 -11.88 18.43 -6.72
CA GLY A 106 -11.26 17.36 -7.48
C GLY A 106 -9.91 16.95 -6.88
N VAL A 107 -9.58 15.66 -6.97
CA VAL A 107 -8.35 15.10 -6.40
C VAL A 107 -7.50 14.47 -7.50
N ASN A 108 -6.18 14.66 -7.40
CA ASN A 108 -5.21 13.90 -8.18
C ASN A 108 -4.73 12.73 -7.31
N THR A 109 -4.64 11.54 -7.90
CA THR A 109 -4.22 10.34 -7.16
C THR A 109 -2.87 9.87 -7.67
N LEU A 110 -1.91 9.69 -6.77
CA LEU A 110 -0.69 8.94 -7.04
C LEU A 110 -0.95 7.48 -6.64
N VAL A 111 -0.76 6.56 -7.58
CA VAL A 111 -0.88 5.12 -7.34
C VAL A 111 0.51 4.51 -7.40
N LEU A 112 0.90 3.84 -6.32
CA LEU A 112 2.16 3.10 -6.23
C LEU A 112 1.82 1.61 -6.20
N VAL A 113 2.32 0.87 -7.20
CA VAL A 113 2.24 -0.59 -7.23
C VAL A 113 3.60 -1.11 -6.85
N ILE A 114 3.65 -1.85 -5.74
CA ILE A 114 4.87 -2.42 -5.19
C ILE A 114 4.80 -3.92 -5.40
N SER A 115 5.82 -4.49 -6.02
CA SER A 115 5.98 -5.93 -6.18
C SER A 115 7.33 -6.36 -5.61
N GLU A 116 7.37 -7.58 -5.08
CA GLU A 116 8.60 -8.20 -4.62
C GLU A 116 9.30 -8.86 -5.82
N GLN A 117 10.64 -8.80 -5.83
CA GLN A 117 11.48 -9.46 -6.83
C GLN A 117 12.48 -10.33 -6.08
N GLU A 118 12.66 -11.56 -6.55
CA GLU A 118 13.60 -12.50 -5.95
C GLU A 118 14.79 -12.72 -6.90
N LEU A 119 16.00 -12.62 -6.34
CA LEU A 119 17.25 -12.80 -7.06
C LEU A 119 18.11 -13.82 -6.31
N SER A 120 18.40 -14.94 -6.97
CA SER A 120 19.37 -15.92 -6.50
C SER A 120 20.69 -15.76 -7.25
N PHE A 121 21.78 -15.61 -6.52
CA PHE A 121 23.12 -15.49 -7.10
C PHE A 121 24.14 -16.33 -6.35
N ASP A 122 25.15 -16.80 -7.07
CA ASP A 122 26.28 -17.51 -6.49
C ASP A 122 27.17 -16.54 -5.72
N ARG A 123 27.34 -16.79 -4.42
CA ARG A 123 28.13 -15.91 -3.53
C ARG A 123 29.62 -15.90 -3.86
N LEU A 124 30.16 -16.93 -4.53
CA LEU A 124 31.57 -17.05 -4.87
C LEU A 124 31.89 -16.42 -6.23
N THR A 125 31.04 -16.65 -7.25
CA THR A 125 31.29 -16.17 -8.63
C THR A 125 30.57 -14.87 -8.95
N GLY A 126 29.51 -14.53 -8.18
CA GLY A 126 28.63 -13.40 -8.46
C GLY A 126 27.65 -13.64 -9.62
N GLU A 127 27.58 -14.86 -10.14
CA GLU A 127 26.67 -15.22 -11.24
C GLU A 127 25.23 -15.27 -10.74
N ILE A 128 24.31 -14.69 -11.53
CA ILE A 128 22.88 -14.76 -11.26
C ILE A 128 22.38 -16.14 -11.71
N ILE A 129 21.93 -16.94 -10.75
CA ILE A 129 21.42 -18.29 -10.97
C ILE A 129 19.96 -18.25 -11.39
N ASP A 130 19.18 -17.40 -10.73
CA ASP A 130 17.77 -17.21 -11.03
C ASP A 130 17.36 -15.78 -10.71
N TYR A 131 16.52 -15.23 -11.57
CA TYR A 131 15.91 -13.93 -11.37
C TYR A 131 14.42 -14.06 -11.68
N THR A 132 13.64 -13.89 -10.63
CA THR A 132 12.20 -13.98 -10.66
C THR A 132 11.61 -12.59 -10.48
N THR A 133 10.90 -12.13 -11.50
CA THR A 133 9.94 -11.03 -11.36
C THR A 133 8.58 -11.59 -10.96
N ALA A 134 7.91 -10.95 -10.01
CA ALA A 134 6.50 -11.22 -9.70
C ALA A 134 5.59 -10.99 -10.91
#